data_AF-A0A6N9ZS30-F1
#
_entry.id   AF-A0A6N9ZS30-F1
#
_cell.length_a   1.000
_cell.length_b   1.000
_cell.length_c   1.000
_cell.angle_alpha   90.00
_cell.angle_beta   90.00
_cell.angle_gamma   90.00
#
_symmetry.space_group_name_H-M   'P 1'
#
loop_
_entity.id
_entity.type
_entity.pdbx_description
1 polymer ?
#
loop_
_entity_poly.entity_id
_entity_poly.type
_entity_poly.pdbx_seq_one_letter_code
_entity_poly.pdbx_strand_id
1 'polypeptide(L)' 'MTDQYAVIGNPIGHTKSPLIHGLFAEETRQDMAYAAIEGPLEPEQAFADVVRAFAASGGKGMN' A
#
# COMPACT_ATOMS: atom_id res chain seq x y z
N MET A 1 5.86 16.42 3.19
CA MET A 1 4.72 15.87 2.45
C MET A 1 4.83 14.38 2.68
N THR A 2 3.84 13.80 3.33
CA THR A 2 3.91 12.42 3.82
C THR A 2 4.02 11.44 2.67
N ASP A 3 5.08 10.64 2.66
CA ASP A 3 5.31 9.60 1.64
C ASP A 3 4.24 8.50 1.76
N GLN A 4 3.74 8.02 0.61
CA GLN A 4 2.64 7.05 0.56
C GLN A 4 3.15 5.67 0.15
N TYR A 5 2.81 4.67 0.96
CA TYR A 5 3.11 3.26 0.74
C TYR A 5 1.85 2.41 0.91
N ALA A 6 1.85 1.22 0.34
CA ALA A 6 0.73 0.29 0.51
C ALA A 6 1.15 -1.17 0.46
N VAL A 7 0.29 -2.05 0.95
CA VAL A 7 0.28 -3.47 0.58
C VAL A 7 -0.96 -3.75 -0.26
N ILE A 8 -0.85 -4.55 -1.33
CA ILE A 8 -1.98 -4.93 -2.16
C ILE A 8 -2.14 -6.45 -2.24
N GLY A 9 -3.38 -6.95 -2.12
CA GLY A 9 -3.67 -8.38 -2.19
C GLY A 9 -5.15 -8.69 -2.04
N ASN A 10 -5.53 -9.97 -2.18
CA ASN A 10 -6.91 -10.44 -2.04
C ASN A 10 -6.95 -11.92 -1.61
N PRO A 11 -7.59 -12.26 -0.47
CA PRO A 11 -8.11 -11.36 0.54
C PRO A 11 -6.98 -10.67 1.31
N ILE A 12 -7.13 -9.40 1.70
CA ILE A 12 -6.09 -8.71 2.49
C ILE A 12 -6.54 -8.20 3.86
N GLY A 13 -7.81 -8.37 4.23
CA GLY A 13 -8.39 -7.83 5.47
C GLY A 13 -7.70 -8.20 6.79
N HIS A 14 -6.85 -9.23 6.83
CA HIS A 14 -6.10 -9.62 8.03
C HIS A 14 -4.61 -9.24 8.00
N THR A 15 -4.16 -8.50 6.99
CA THR A 15 -2.76 -8.09 6.88
C THR A 15 -2.30 -7.31 8.11
N LYS A 16 -1.03 -7.50 8.49
CA LYS A 16 -0.38 -6.75 9.56
C LYS A 16 0.58 -5.68 9.03
N SER A 17 0.78 -5.59 7.72
CA SER A 17 1.75 -4.65 7.14
C SER A 17 1.49 -3.19 7.52
N PRO A 18 0.25 -2.64 7.50
CA PRO A 18 0.01 -1.27 7.96
C PRO A 18 0.40 -1.03 9.42
N LEU A 19 0.13 -1.99 10.30
CA LEU A 19 0.53 -1.91 11.71
C LEU A 19 2.05 -1.94 11.86
N ILE A 20 2.71 -2.92 11.21
CA ILE A 20 4.16 -3.11 11.31
C ILE A 20 4.92 -1.89 10.75
N HIS A 21 4.54 -1.42 9.55
CA HIS A 21 5.18 -0.26 8.94
C HIS A 21 4.84 1.06 9.64
N GLY A 22 3.64 1.18 10.22
CA GLY A 22 3.29 2.31 11.08
C GLY A 22 4.19 2.38 12.32
N LEU A 23 4.40 1.26 13.01
CA LEU A 23 5.32 1.17 14.14
C LEU A 23 6.76 1.51 13.73
N PHE A 24 7.23 1.01 12.57
CA PHE A 24 8.55 1.38 12.06
C PHE A 24 8.66 2.88 11.75
N ALA A 25 7.65 3.47 11.13
CA ALA A 25 7.64 4.90 10.81
C ALA A 25 7.70 5.77 12.09
N GLU A 26 6.97 5.39 13.14
CA GLU A 26 7.00 6.05 14.44
C GLU A 26 8.39 5.97 15.09
N GLU A 27 8.92 4.75 15.25
CA GLU A 27 10.23 4.51 15.89
C GLU A 27 11.40 5.18 15.14
N THR A 28 11.29 5.29 13.81
CA THR A 28 12.35 5.85 12.96
C THR A 28 12.09 7.30 12.53
N ARG A 29 11.00 7.92 13.01
CA ARG A 29 10.57 9.29 12.68
C ARG A 29 10.45 9.55 11.17
N GLN A 30 9.89 8.59 10.44
CA GLN A 30 9.59 8.75 9.02
C GLN A 30 8.23 9.44 8.83
N ASP A 31 8.17 10.49 8.01
CA ASP A 31 6.91 11.12 7.58
C ASP A 31 6.31 10.28 6.44
N MET A 32 5.68 9.16 6.79
CA MET A 32 5.02 8.26 5.82
C MET A 32 3.71 7.68 6.32
N ALA A 33 2.84 7.33 5.37
CA ALA A 33 1.61 6.57 5.59
C ALA A 33 1.69 5.23 4.85
N TYR A 34 1.13 4.18 5.46
CA TYR A 34 1.11 2.84 4.90
C TYR A 34 -0.32 2.27 4.96
N ALA A 35 -0.89 1.94 3.81
CA ALA A 35 -2.27 1.44 3.69
C ALA A 35 -2.36 -0.01 3.20
N ALA A 36 -3.53 -0.63 3.35
CA ALA A 36 -3.87 -1.89 2.68
C ALA A 36 -4.87 -1.62 1.55
N ILE A 37 -4.65 -2.23 0.39
CA ILE A 37 -5.50 -2.11 -0.79
C ILE A 37 -5.99 -3.50 -1.17
N GLU A 38 -7.31 -3.67 -1.24
CA GLU A 38 -7.91 -4.91 -1.74
C GLU A 38 -7.72 -4.98 -3.26
N GLY A 39 -6.97 -5.98 -3.73
CA GLY A 39 -6.65 -6.16 -5.14
C GLY A 39 -7.82 -6.78 -5.91
N PRO A 40 -8.30 -6.19 -7.01
CA PRO A 40 -9.31 -6.83 -7.85
C PRO A 40 -8.73 -8.07 -8.55
N LEU A 41 -9.48 -9.17 -8.55
CA LEU A 41 -9.11 -10.42 -9.25
C LEU A 41 -9.52 -10.39 -10.74
N GLU A 42 -10.52 -9.58 -11.06
CA GLU A 42 -11.14 -9.49 -12.38
C GLU A 42 -11.43 -8.02 -12.70
N PRO A 43 -11.34 -7.61 -13.98
CA PRO A 43 -10.73 -8.35 -15.09
C PRO A 43 -9.21 -8.55 -14.91
N GLU A 44 -8.59 -9.41 -15.73
CA GLU A 44 -7.17 -9.81 -15.68
C GLU A 44 -6.18 -8.64 -15.48
N GLN A 45 -6.52 -7.45 -15.99
CA GLN A 45 -5.64 -6.28 -15.94
C GLN A 45 -5.84 -5.38 -14.71
N ALA A 46 -6.95 -5.54 -13.98
CA ALA A 46 -7.41 -4.60 -12.95
C ALA A 46 -6.42 -4.44 -11.79
N PHE A 47 -5.77 -5.53 -11.36
CA PHE A 47 -4.77 -5.47 -10.30
C PHE A 47 -3.62 -4.52 -10.67
N ALA A 48 -3.08 -4.67 -11.88
CA ALA A 48 -1.98 -3.83 -12.32
C ALA A 48 -2.43 -2.40 -12.65
N ASP A 49 -3.70 -2.18 -13.01
CA ASP A 49 -4.26 -0.82 -13.10
C ASP A 49 -4.26 -0.11 -11.75
N VAL A 50 -4.62 -0.81 -10.67
CA VAL A 50 -4.55 -0.27 -9.30
C VAL A 50 -3.11 0.07 -8.92
N VAL A 51 -2.14 -0.82 -9.21
CA VAL A 51 -0.71 -0.55 -8.97
C VAL A 51 -0.22 0.67 -9.76
N ARG A 52 -0.58 0.77 -11.04
CA ARG A 52 -0.23 1.91 -11.89
C ARG A 52 -0.85 3.21 -11.39
N ALA A 53 -2.12 3.18 -10.98
CA ALA A 53 -2.81 4.34 -10.43
C ALA A 53 -2.15 4.82 -9.13
N PHE A 54 -1.77 3.90 -8.24
CA PHE A 54 -1.05 4.23 -7.01
C PHE A 54 0.31 4.89 -7.27
N ALA A 55 1.09 4.34 -8.22
CA ALA A 55 2.35 4.95 -8.63
C ALA A 55 2.14 6.33 -9.25
N ALA A 56 1.14 6.48 -10.13
CA ALA A 56 0.80 7.75 -10.77
C ALA A 56 0.33 8.83 -9.77
N SER A 57 -0.29 8.43 -8.66
CA SER A 57 -0.67 9.35 -7.56
C SER A 57 0.50 9.74 -6.64
N GLY A 58 1.73 9.34 -6.97
CA GLY A 58 2.93 9.68 -6.19
C GLY A 58 3.32 8.64 -5.13
N GLY A 59 2.73 7.44 -5.17
CA GLY A 59 3.10 6.32 -4.32
C GLY A 59 4.59 5.98 -4.43
N LYS A 60 5.24 5.74 -3.29
CA LYS A 60 6.69 5.53 -3.19
C LYS A 60 7.09 4.05 -3.19
N GLY A 61 6.16 3.14 -2.93
CA GLY A 61 6.40 1.70 -2.98
C GLY A 61 5.18 0.89 -2.53
N MET A 62 5.15 -0.38 -2.92
CA MET A 62 4.11 -1.33 -2.53
C MET A 62 4.71 -2.68 -2.13
N ASN A 63 4.06 -3.38 -1.20
CA ASN A 63 4.23 -4.82 -0.96
C ASN A 63 3.12 -5.66 -1.59
#